data_AF-A0A6P0T2Z3-F1
#
_entry.id   AF-A0A6P0T2Z3-F1
#
_cell.length_a   1.000
_cell.length_b   1.000
_cell.length_c   1.000
_cell.angle_alpha   90.00
_cell.angle_beta   90.00
_cell.angle_gamma   90.00
#
_symmetry.space_group_name_H-M   'P 1'
#
loop_
_entity.id
_entity.type
_entity.pdbx_description
1 polymer ?
#
loop_
_entity_poly.entity_id
_entity_poly.type
_entity_poly.pdbx_seq_one_letter_code
_entity_poly.pdbx_strand_id
1 'polypeptide(L)'
;MSQRILEDTQHYGGQLPPLVNPNRLLIWQYIRFFSRSIKEGESIPYKLAASRYFTALHPRVTFESRIALGQCAICHPGAGAYNFRQLTAEWDNAP
;
A
#
# COMPACT_ATOMS: atom_id res chain seq x y z
N MET A 1 5.61 6.02 -4.99
CA MET A 1 5.67 5.92 -3.52
C MET A 1 6.85 6.76 -3.03
N SER A 2 6.69 7.61 -2.01
CA SER A 2 7.68 8.64 -1.67
C SER A 2 8.79 8.10 -0.76
N GLN A 3 10.04 8.51 -1.00
CA GLN A 3 11.21 8.28 -0.13
C GLN A 3 10.93 8.51 1.37
N ARG A 4 10.03 9.46 1.68
CA ARG A 4 9.55 9.77 3.02
C ARG A 4 9.12 8.55 3.85
N ILE A 5 8.46 7.54 3.26
CA ILE A 5 8.01 6.37 4.02
C ILE A 5 9.16 5.50 4.53
N LEU A 6 10.33 5.57 3.89
CA LEU A 6 11.54 4.82 4.26
C LEU A 6 12.42 5.57 5.26
N GLU A 7 12.23 6.88 5.39
CA GLU A 7 13.01 7.76 6.28
C GLU A 7 12.26 8.11 7.56
N ASP A 8 10.92 8.04 7.52
CA ASP A 8 10.05 8.32 8.64
C ASP A 8 10.14 7.20 9.69
N THR A 9 10.80 7.53 10.80
CA THR A 9 10.90 6.61 11.94
C THR A 9 9.60 6.54 12.74
N GLN A 10 8.67 7.50 12.57
CA GLN A 10 7.32 7.47 13.12
C GLN A 10 6.36 6.81 12.11
N HIS A 11 6.50 5.49 11.98
CA HIS A 11 5.79 4.73 10.98
C HIS A 11 4.43 4.23 11.48
N TYR A 12 3.36 4.87 11.02
CA TYR A 12 1.96 4.54 11.36
C TYR A 12 1.63 4.54 12.86
N GLY A 13 2.30 5.37 13.64
CA GLY A 13 2.15 5.45 15.10
C GLY A 13 3.03 4.47 15.87
N GLY A 14 3.83 3.65 15.18
CA GLY A 14 4.95 2.94 15.76
C GLY A 14 6.26 3.70 15.56
N GLN A 15 7.23 3.47 16.46
CA GLN A 15 8.59 3.95 16.29
C GLN A 15 9.45 2.82 15.71
N LEU A 16 10.02 3.03 14.53
CA LEU A 16 10.94 2.10 13.88
C LEU A 16 12.40 2.59 14.00
N PRO A 17 13.38 1.69 14.12
CA PRO A 17 14.78 2.05 13.94
C PRO A 17 14.99 2.57 12.52
N PRO A 18 15.87 3.56 12.32
CA PRO A 18 16.13 4.10 10.99
C PRO A 18 16.74 3.03 10.07
N LEU A 19 16.29 3.00 8.81
CA LEU A 19 16.92 2.17 7.78
C LEU A 19 18.29 2.77 7.42
N VAL A 20 19.36 2.02 7.67
CA VAL A 20 20.73 2.41 7.31
C VAL A 20 21.12 1.91 5.92
N ASN A 21 22.08 2.59 5.30
CA ASN A 21 22.67 2.12 4.04
C ASN A 21 23.52 0.86 4.29
N PRO A 22 23.61 -0.07 3.32
CA PRO A 22 23.06 -0.01 1.96
C PRO A 22 21.59 -0.47 1.84
N ASN A 23 21.02 -1.11 2.87
CA ASN A 23 19.69 -1.72 2.82
C ASN A 23 18.58 -0.74 2.40
N ARG A 24 18.65 0.50 2.90
CA ARG A 24 17.71 1.56 2.51
C ARG A 24 17.70 1.82 1.00
N LEU A 25 18.86 1.80 0.35
CA LEU A 25 18.98 2.04 -1.10
C LEU A 25 18.36 0.90 -1.91
N LEU A 26 18.56 -0.34 -1.49
CA LEU A 26 17.97 -1.52 -2.14
C LEU A 26 16.44 -1.49 -2.07
N ILE A 27 15.88 -1.20 -0.89
CA ILE A 27 14.43 -1.07 -0.70
C ILE A 27 13.89 0.09 -1.55
N TRP A 28 14.58 1.23 -1.57
CA TRP A 28 14.19 2.38 -2.39
C TRP A 28 14.17 2.03 -3.87
N GLN A 29 15.21 1.38 -4.39
CA GLN A 29 15.27 0.97 -5.79
C GLN A 29 14.13 0.02 -6.14
N TYR A 30 13.87 -0.99 -5.31
CA TYR A 30 12.76 -1.93 -5.51
C TYR A 30 11.41 -1.20 -5.57
N ILE A 31 11.09 -0.40 -4.55
CA ILE A 31 9.81 0.32 -4.48
C ILE A 31 9.67 1.29 -5.66
N ARG A 32 10.74 2.01 -6.02
CA ARG A 32 10.72 2.96 -7.14
C ARG A 32 10.46 2.24 -8.45
N PHE A 33 11.14 1.13 -8.71
CA PHE A 33 11.03 0.38 -9.96
C PHE A 33 9.65 -0.25 -10.16
N PHE A 34 9.07 -0.80 -9.09
CA PHE A 34 7.75 -1.47 -9.15
C PHE A 34 6.58 -0.56 -8.77
N SER A 35 6.81 0.73 -8.53
CA SER A 35 5.73 1.70 -8.29
C SER A 35 5.01 2.08 -9.58
N ARG A 36 3.69 2.28 -9.48
CA ARG A 36 2.92 2.90 -10.56
C ARG A 36 3.29 4.39 -10.72
N SER A 37 3.17 4.90 -11.94
CA SER A 37 3.41 6.31 -12.25
C SER A 37 2.36 7.22 -11.59
N ILE A 38 2.79 8.43 -11.26
CA ILE A 38 2.00 9.49 -10.65
C ILE A 38 1.73 10.53 -11.74
N LYS A 39 0.53 11.10 -11.79
CA LYS A 39 0.21 12.15 -12.77
C LYS A 39 0.95 13.44 -12.45
N GLU A 40 1.14 14.28 -13.46
CA GLU A 40 1.67 15.63 -13.24
C GLU A 40 0.75 16.41 -12.29
N GLY A 41 1.32 17.05 -11.27
CA GLY A 41 0.58 17.74 -10.21
C GLY A 41 -0.07 16.85 -9.15
N GLU A 42 -0.03 15.51 -9.28
CA GLU A 42 -0.54 14.58 -8.26
C GLU A 42 0.47 14.44 -7.12
N SER A 43 0.00 14.58 -5.87
CA SER A 43 0.84 14.36 -4.69
C SER A 43 1.13 12.88 -4.49
N ILE A 44 2.34 12.55 -4.02
CA ILE A 44 2.68 11.16 -3.72
C ILE A 44 1.95 10.74 -2.45
N PRO A 45 1.02 9.75 -2.50
CA PRO A 45 0.27 9.36 -1.33
C PRO A 45 1.19 8.65 -0.33
N TYR A 46 1.09 9.03 0.95
CA TYR A 46 1.79 8.35 2.05
C TYR A 46 1.12 7.03 2.44
N LYS A 47 -0.21 6.93 2.27
CA LYS A 47 -1.02 5.74 2.57
C LYS A 47 -1.55 5.14 1.28
N LEU A 48 -1.57 3.81 1.19
CA LEU A 48 -2.16 3.10 0.04
C LEU A 48 -3.62 3.51 -0.20
N ALA A 49 -4.40 3.65 0.87
CA ALA A 49 -5.81 4.07 0.83
C ALA A 49 -6.06 5.43 0.15
N ALA A 50 -5.06 6.32 0.16
CA ALA A 50 -5.14 7.65 -0.45
C ALA A 50 -4.68 7.66 -1.93
N SER A 51 -4.24 6.52 -2.45
CA SER A 51 -3.84 6.38 -3.85
C SER A 51 -5.08 6.29 -4.74
N ARG A 52 -5.10 7.06 -5.84
CA ARG A 52 -6.18 6.95 -6.84
C ARG A 52 -6.35 5.53 -7.37
N TYR A 53 -5.26 4.77 -7.48
CA TYR A 53 -5.31 3.40 -7.96
C TYR A 53 -6.05 2.50 -6.97
N PHE A 54 -5.83 2.71 -5.68
CA PHE A 54 -6.49 1.94 -4.63
C PHE A 54 -7.98 2.25 -4.61
N THR A 55 -8.36 3.54 -4.63
CA THR A 55 -9.76 3.98 -4.66
C THR A 55 -10.49 3.50 -5.91
N ALA A 56 -9.85 3.57 -7.08
CA ALA A 56 -10.46 3.12 -8.33
C ALA A 56 -10.71 1.61 -8.37
N LEU A 57 -9.86 0.81 -7.71
CA LEU A 57 -9.99 -0.65 -7.66
C LEU A 57 -10.89 -1.15 -6.53
N HIS A 58 -11.29 -0.28 -5.58
CA HIS A 58 -12.18 -0.62 -4.47
C HIS A 58 -13.41 0.30 -4.41
N PRO A 59 -14.16 0.49 -5.51
CA PRO A 59 -15.23 1.50 -5.57
C PRO A 59 -16.42 1.17 -4.67
N ARG A 60 -16.59 -0.10 -4.27
CA ARG A 60 -17.71 -0.60 -3.46
C ARG A 60 -17.35 -0.80 -1.98
N VAL A 61 -16.13 -0.44 -1.57
CA VAL A 61 -15.66 -0.63 -0.20
C VAL A 61 -15.58 0.72 0.52
N THR A 62 -16.25 0.84 1.66
CA THR A 62 -16.13 2.01 2.53
C THR A 62 -15.06 1.73 3.59
N PHE A 63 -14.08 2.62 3.73
CA PHE A 63 -12.99 2.47 4.69
C PHE A 63 -13.14 3.50 5.83
N GLU A 64 -13.31 3.03 7.06
CA GLU A 64 -13.74 3.90 8.16
C GLU A 64 -12.65 4.75 8.83
N SER A 65 -11.35 4.50 8.62
CA SER A 65 -10.28 5.50 8.94
C SER A 65 -8.84 5.00 8.87
N ARG A 66 -8.58 3.68 8.83
CA ARG A 66 -7.21 3.18 8.63
C ARG A 66 -7.22 1.76 8.07
N ILE A 67 -6.70 1.62 6.85
CA ILE A 67 -6.40 0.30 6.29
C ILE A 67 -5.01 -0.09 6.80
N ALA A 68 -4.96 -1.10 7.67
CA ALA A 68 -3.70 -1.75 8.01
C ALA A 68 -3.37 -2.82 6.97
N LEU A 69 -2.08 -3.06 6.71
CA LEU A 69 -1.65 -4.03 5.69
C LEU A 69 -2.17 -5.46 5.95
N GLY A 70 -2.39 -5.83 7.22
CA GLY A 70 -3.00 -7.12 7.56
C GLY A 70 -4.49 -7.24 7.20
N GLN A 71 -5.18 -6.12 7.01
CA GLN A 71 -6.61 -6.11 6.68
C GLN A 71 -6.88 -6.43 5.21
N CYS A 72 -5.86 -6.38 4.34
CA CYS A 72 -5.99 -6.80 2.95
C CYS A 72 -6.49 -8.26 2.85
N ALA A 73 -6.08 -9.11 3.80
CA ALA A 73 -6.44 -10.53 3.84
C ALA A 73 -7.91 -10.80 4.18
N ILE A 74 -8.64 -9.80 4.68
CA ILE A 74 -10.07 -9.94 5.01
C ILE A 74 -10.89 -10.21 3.76
N CYS A 75 -10.66 -9.43 2.69
CA CYS A 75 -11.32 -9.63 1.41
C CYS A 75 -10.49 -10.51 0.46
N HIS A 76 -9.16 -10.50 0.60
CA HIS A 76 -8.24 -11.26 -0.26
C HIS A 76 -7.51 -12.37 0.53
N PRO A 77 -8.12 -13.55 0.74
CA PRO A 77 -7.52 -14.61 1.56
C PRO A 77 -6.16 -15.09 1.02
N GLY A 78 -5.89 -14.91 -0.28
CA GLY A 78 -4.60 -15.21 -0.93
C GLY A 78 -3.53 -14.12 -0.79
N ALA A 79 -3.78 -13.01 -0.08
CA ALA A 79 -2.88 -11.85 -0.04
C ALA A 79 -1.46 -12.18 0.47
N GLY A 80 -1.34 -13.10 1.44
CA GLY A 80 -0.04 -13.56 1.95
C GLY A 80 0.82 -14.29 0.91
N ALA A 81 0.19 -14.82 -0.14
CA ALA A 81 0.84 -15.41 -1.32
C ALA A 81 0.85 -14.47 -2.53
N TYR A 82 0.66 -13.16 -2.31
CA TYR A 82 0.55 -12.14 -3.35
C TYR A 82 -0.63 -12.34 -4.33
N ASN A 83 -1.61 -13.18 -3.96
CA ASN A 83 -2.82 -13.41 -4.75
C ASN A 83 -3.95 -12.48 -4.29
N PHE A 84 -4.03 -11.31 -4.93
CA PHE A 84 -5.12 -10.35 -4.73
C PHE A 84 -6.32 -10.58 -5.66
N ARG A 85 -6.32 -11.66 -6.47
CA ARG A 85 -7.45 -12.02 -7.34
C ARG A 85 -8.44 -12.95 -6.64
N GLN A 86 -7.97 -13.74 -5.69
CA GLN A 86 -8.83 -14.55 -4.86
C GLN A 86 -9.59 -13.66 -3.89
N LEU A 87 -10.91 -13.77 -3.90
CA LEU A 87 -11.81 -13.01 -3.05
C LEU A 87 -12.58 -13.95 -2.13
N THR A 88 -13.09 -13.41 -1.02
CA THR A 88 -14.11 -14.10 -0.23
C THR A 88 -15.44 -14.06 -0.98
N ALA A 89 -16.37 -14.96 -0.60
CA ALA A 89 -17.65 -15.12 -1.30
C ALA A 89 -18.47 -13.82 -1.37
N GLU A 90 -18.36 -12.95 -0.36
CA GLU A 90 -19.04 -11.66 -0.31
C GLU A 90 -18.59 -10.70 -1.44
N TRP A 91 -17.40 -10.92 -2.00
CA TRP A 91 -16.79 -10.07 -3.02
C TRP A 91 -16.59 -10.77 -4.37
N ASP A 92 -17.11 -11.98 -4.58
CA ASP A 92 -16.87 -12.78 -5.79
C ASP A 92 -17.36 -12.11 -7.09
N ASN A 93 -18.22 -11.09 -6.98
CA ASN A 93 -18.68 -10.24 -8.09
C ASN A 93 -18.07 -8.83 -8.08
N ALA A 94 -16.88 -8.66 -7.50
CA ALA A 94 -16.16 -7.40 -7.57
C ALA A 94 -15.90 -6.99 -9.04
N PRO A 95 -15.98 -5.70 -9.36
CA PRO A 95 -15.80 -5.18 -10.73
C PRO A 95 -14.40 -5.40 -11.30
#